data_AF-A0A914V6H6-F1
#
_entry.id   AF-A0A914V6H6-F1
#
_cell.length_a   1.000
_cell.length_b   1.000
_cell.length_c   1.000
_cell.angle_alpha   90.00
_cell.angle_beta   90.00
_cell.angle_gamma   90.00
#
_symmetry.space_group_name_H-M   'P 1'
#
loop_
_entity.id
_entity.type
_entity.pdbx_description
1 polymer ?
#
loop_
_entity_poly.entity_id
_entity_poly.type
_entity_poly.pdbx_seq_one_letter_code
_entity_poly.pdbx_strand_id
1 'polypeptide(L)'
;MRPAFHAKEEEEKKKLMASVSAEHVAPYLARLEKRLSANGTGYFVGKDLTIADITFMEILTMMKERVAPGLVEKHPKLIEFIERIKAQPKIKEWIEKRPKTEH
;
A
#
# COMPACT_ATOMS: atom_id res chain seq x y z
N MET A 1 8.07 -13.84 0.59
CA MET A 1 7.56 -12.91 1.62
C MET A 1 7.68 -13.47 3.04
N ARG A 2 7.01 -14.57 3.40
CA ARG A 2 7.02 -15.12 4.78
C ARG A 2 8.43 -15.34 5.40
N PRO A 3 9.45 -15.86 4.67
CA PRO A 3 10.79 -15.98 5.23
C PRO A 3 11.47 -14.63 5.50
N ALA A 4 11.25 -13.64 4.63
CA ALA A 4 11.86 -12.31 4.75
C ALA A 4 11.40 -11.57 6.02
N PHE A 5 10.15 -11.77 6.45
CA PHE A 5 9.62 -11.15 7.68
C PHE A 5 10.05 -11.84 8.97
N HIS A 6 10.61 -13.06 8.90
CA HIS A 6 10.97 -13.86 10.07
C HIS A 6 12.47 -14.21 10.14
N ALA A 7 13.28 -13.70 9.21
CA ALA A 7 14.73 -13.85 9.25
C ALA A 7 15.28 -13.18 10.52
N LYS A 8 16.09 -13.92 11.28
CA LYS A 8 16.68 -13.46 12.55
C LYS A 8 17.92 -12.62 12.34
N GLU A 9 18.67 -12.91 11.28
CA GLU A 9 19.90 -12.20 10.92
C GLU A 9 19.56 -10.99 10.03
N GLU A 10 20.04 -9.82 10.44
CA GLU A 10 19.69 -8.53 9.82
C GLU A 10 20.14 -8.45 8.34
N GLU A 11 21.32 -8.99 8.02
CA GLU A 11 21.85 -8.96 6.65
C GLU A 11 21.07 -9.90 5.72
N GLU A 12 20.68 -11.08 6.21
CA GLU A 12 19.83 -12.01 5.47
C GLU A 12 18.43 -11.43 5.24
N LYS A 13 17.86 -10.83 6.29
CA LYS A 13 16.58 -10.12 6.24
C LYS A 13 16.59 -9.03 5.19
N LYS A 14 17.62 -8.17 5.20
CA LYS A 14 17.78 -7.08 4.23
C LYS A 14 17.88 -7.61 2.80
N LYS A 15 18.68 -8.66 2.56
CA LYS A 15 18.82 -9.29 1.24
C LYS A 15 17.50 -9.88 0.74
N LEU A 16 16.79 -10.63 1.59
CA LEU A 16 15.50 -11.22 1.26
C LEU A 16 14.43 -10.15 1.00
N MET A 17 14.42 -9.06 1.78
CA MET A 17 13.50 -7.94 1.59
C MET A 17 13.77 -7.18 0.28
N ALA A 18 15.04 -7.04 -0.11
CA ALA A 18 15.41 -6.44 -1.40
C ALA A 18 14.92 -7.29 -2.59
N SER A 19 15.13 -8.61 -2.55
CA SER A 19 14.61 -9.54 -3.58
C SER A 19 13.09 -9.52 -3.64
N VAL A 20 12.41 -9.60 -2.49
CA VAL A 20 10.94 -9.47 -2.43
C VAL A 20 10.45 -8.15 -3.02
N SER A 21 11.14 -7.05 -2.73
CA SER A 21 10.79 -5.73 -3.24
C SER A 21 10.89 -5.66 -4.76
N ALA A 22 11.98 -6.16 -5.33
CA ALA A 22 12.22 -6.15 -6.76
C ALA A 22 11.33 -7.14 -7.53
N GLU A 23 11.23 -8.38 -7.06
CA GLU A 23 10.61 -9.48 -7.80
C GLU A 23 9.09 -9.57 -7.61
N HIS A 24 8.57 -9.02 -6.50
CA HIS A 24 7.16 -9.17 -6.17
C HIS A 24 6.45 -7.84 -5.93
N VAL A 25 7.01 -6.96 -5.10
CA VAL A 25 6.33 -5.70 -4.73
C VAL A 25 6.26 -4.74 -5.91
N ALA A 26 7.39 -4.46 -6.58
CA ALA A 26 7.43 -3.56 -7.73
C ALA A 26 6.44 -3.95 -8.85
N PRO A 27 6.43 -5.21 -9.38
CA PRO A 27 5.47 -5.58 -10.41
C PRO A 27 4.03 -5.61 -9.91
N TYR A 28 3.80 -5.87 -8.62
CA TYR A 28 2.47 -5.80 -8.04
C TYR A 28 1.92 -4.37 -8.00
N LEU A 29 2.73 -3.40 -7.56
CA LEU A 29 2.35 -1.98 -7.54
C LEU A 29 2.04 -1.47 -8.95
N ALA A 30 2.87 -1.83 -9.95
CA ALA A 30 2.61 -1.47 -11.35
C ALA A 30 1.27 -2.03 -11.86
N ARG A 31 0.93 -3.28 -11.50
CA ARG A 31 -0.39 -3.87 -11.84
C ARG A 31 -1.53 -3.17 -11.13
N LEU A 32 -1.37 -2.79 -9.86
CA LEU A 32 -2.39 -2.06 -9.11
C LEU A 32 -2.63 -0.67 -9.71
N GLU A 33 -1.58 0.07 -10.03
CA GLU A 33 -1.71 1.39 -10.66
C GLU A 33 -2.40 1.29 -12.03
N LYS A 34 -2.03 0.28 -12.83
CA LYS A 34 -2.71 0.00 -14.10
C LYS A 34 -4.20 -0.30 -13.89
N ARG A 35 -4.55 -1.10 -12.88
CA ARG A 35 -5.95 -1.47 -12.58
C ARG A 35 -6.76 -0.25 -12.14
N LEU A 36 -6.22 0.56 -11.23
CA LEU A 36 -6.84 1.79 -10.76
C LEU A 36 -7.07 2.77 -11.92
N SER A 37 -6.03 2.96 -12.75
CA SER A 37 -6.09 3.85 -13.92
C SER A 37 -7.09 3.35 -14.97
N ALA A 38 -7.16 2.04 -15.20
CA ALA A 38 -8.11 1.45 -16.14
C ALA A 38 -9.57 1.62 -15.70
N ASN A 39 -9.85 1.66 -14.39
CA ASN A 39 -11.19 1.97 -13.90
C ASN A 39 -11.55 3.46 -14.06
N GLY A 40 -10.58 4.35 -13.87
CA GLY A 40 -10.71 5.78 -14.21
C GLY A 40 -11.61 6.61 -13.28
N THR A 41 -12.26 6.01 -12.29
CA THR A 41 -13.17 6.70 -11.35
C THR A 41 -12.48 7.20 -10.08
N GLY A 42 -11.20 6.83 -9.89
CA GLY A 42 -10.48 7.04 -8.63
C GLY A 42 -10.75 5.98 -7.55
N TYR A 43 -11.50 4.92 -7.88
CA TYR A 43 -11.68 3.72 -7.05
C TYR A 43 -11.17 2.48 -7.79
N PHE A 44 -10.94 1.38 -7.08
CA PHE A 44 -10.47 0.13 -7.71
C PHE A 44 -11.57 -0.60 -8.51
N VAL A 45 -12.85 -0.43 -8.14
CA VAL A 45 -13.99 -1.07 -8.81
C VAL A 45 -15.17 -0.12 -8.84
N GLY A 46 -15.81 0.03 -10.00
CA GLY A 46 -17.01 0.84 -10.15
C GLY A 46 -16.73 2.32 -9.91
N LYS A 47 -17.75 3.06 -9.46
CA LYS A 47 -17.68 4.53 -9.29
C LYS A 47 -17.83 4.99 -7.84
N ASP A 48 -18.07 4.06 -6.93
CA ASP A 48 -18.40 4.32 -5.53
C ASP A 48 -17.36 3.66 -4.61
N LEU A 49 -17.23 4.19 -3.40
CA LEU A 49 -16.33 3.63 -2.39
C LEU A 49 -16.76 2.22 -2.00
N THR A 50 -15.82 1.28 -2.04
CA THR A 50 -16.02 -0.10 -1.60
C THR A 50 -15.02 -0.48 -0.51
N ILE A 51 -15.23 -1.64 0.11
CA ILE A 51 -14.26 -2.21 1.06
C ILE A 51 -12.89 -2.48 0.41
N ALA A 52 -12.85 -2.69 -0.92
CA ALA A 52 -11.60 -2.86 -1.64
C ALA A 52 -10.73 -1.61 -1.52
N ASP A 53 -11.32 -0.42 -1.62
CA ASP A 53 -10.58 0.84 -1.55
C ASP A 53 -10.00 1.09 -0.16
N ILE A 54 -10.77 0.80 0.90
CA ILE A 54 -10.31 0.90 2.29
C ILE A 54 -9.15 -0.08 2.53
N THR A 55 -9.30 -1.32 2.04
CA THR A 55 -8.29 -2.37 2.18
C THR A 55 -6.99 -1.98 1.47
N PHE A 56 -7.07 -1.53 0.22
CA PHE A 56 -5.89 -1.13 -0.53
C PHE A 56 -5.27 0.16 0.00
N MET A 57 -6.05 1.10 0.52
CA MET A 57 -5.51 2.31 1.18
C MET A 57 -4.62 1.92 2.37
N GLU A 58 -5.07 1.00 3.22
CA GLU A 58 -4.28 0.56 4.38
C GLU A 58 -3.06 -0.24 3.95
N ILE A 59 -3.24 -1.20 3.02
CA ILE A 59 -2.14 -2.02 2.50
C ILE A 59 -1.05 -1.15 1.84
N LEU A 60 -1.44 -0.17 1.02
CA LEU A 60 -0.49 0.73 0.36
C LEU A 60 0.18 1.68 1.35
N THR A 61 -0.53 2.15 2.38
CA THR A 61 0.06 2.94 3.47
C THR A 61 1.14 2.12 4.20
N MET A 62 0.83 0.89 4.59
CA MET A 62 1.78 -0.02 5.24
C MET A 62 2.97 -0.34 4.33
N MET A 63 2.73 -0.59 3.03
CA MET A 63 3.81 -0.83 2.08
C MET A 63 4.75 0.37 1.94
N LYS A 64 4.18 1.57 1.84
CA LYS A 64 4.91 2.83 1.73
C LYS A 64 5.78 3.09 2.97
N GLU A 65 5.23 2.86 4.16
CA GLU A 65 5.91 3.23 5.41
C GLU A 65 6.91 2.17 5.88
N ARG A 66 6.70 0.88 5.58
CA ARG A 66 7.42 -0.23 6.25
C ARG A 66 8.04 -1.25 5.31
N VAL A 67 7.33 -1.69 4.26
CA VAL A 67 7.78 -2.85 3.46
C VAL A 67 8.67 -2.44 2.30
N ALA A 68 8.32 -1.38 1.59
CA ALA A 68 9.04 -0.92 0.42
C ALA A 68 9.02 0.62 0.30
N PRO A 69 9.66 1.34 1.25
CA PRO A 69 9.76 2.78 1.18
C PRO A 69 10.36 3.24 -0.15
N GLY A 70 9.74 4.22 -0.79
CA GLY A 70 10.17 4.75 -2.09
C GLY A 70 9.70 3.96 -3.31
N LEU A 71 9.03 2.80 -3.15
CA LEU A 71 8.43 2.09 -4.29
C LEU A 71 6.99 2.53 -4.57
N VAL A 72 6.19 2.78 -3.54
CA VAL A 72 4.79 3.23 -3.72
C VAL A 72 4.77 4.64 -4.32
N GLU A 73 5.71 5.49 -3.92
CA GLU A 73 5.88 6.87 -4.37
C GLU A 73 6.21 6.99 -5.86
N LYS A 74 6.68 5.90 -6.50
CA LYS A 74 6.89 5.85 -7.96
C LYS A 74 5.58 5.74 -8.75
N HIS A 75 4.45 5.53 -8.07
CA HIS A 75 3.14 5.29 -8.66
C HIS A 75 2.18 6.43 -8.24
N PRO A 76 2.22 7.60 -8.93
CA PRO A 76 1.51 8.81 -8.50
C PRO A 76 -0.01 8.59 -8.37
N LYS A 77 -0.62 7.72 -9.18
CA LYS A 77 -2.07 7.43 -9.05
C LYS A 77 -2.40 6.65 -7.80
N LEU A 78 -1.48 5.82 -7.31
CA LEU A 78 -1.65 5.15 -6.01
C LEU A 78 -1.52 6.15 -4.86
N ILE A 79 -0.65 7.16 -4.98
CA ILE A 79 -0.54 8.23 -3.98
C ILE A 79 -1.82 9.07 -3.93
N GLU A 80 -2.30 9.55 -5.09
CA GLU A 80 -3.57 10.28 -5.21
C GLU A 80 -4.73 9.47 -4.61
N PHE A 81 -4.76 8.16 -4.87
CA PHE A 81 -5.76 7.26 -4.31
C PHE A 81 -5.70 7.19 -2.78
N ILE A 82 -4.51 6.98 -2.18
CA ILE A 82 -4.35 6.91 -0.72
C ILE A 82 -4.88 8.19 -0.07
N GLU A 83 -4.47 9.35 -0.61
CA GLU A 83 -4.87 10.66 -0.09
C GLU A 83 -6.38 10.87 -0.20
N ARG A 84 -6.97 10.55 -1.36
CA ARG A 84 -8.42 10.62 -1.58
C ARG A 84 -9.20 9.80 -0.56
N ILE A 85 -8.81 8.55 -0.33
CA ILE A 85 -9.52 7.66 0.60
C ILE A 85 -9.34 8.14 2.05
N LYS A 86 -8.12 8.55 2.45
CA LYS A 86 -7.86 9.11 3.78
C LYS A 86 -8.60 10.43 4.04
N ALA A 87 -8.90 11.21 3.01
CA ALA A 87 -9.63 12.47 3.13
C ALA A 87 -11.14 12.30 3.37
N GLN A 88 -11.70 11.09 3.21
CA GLN A 88 -13.12 10.85 3.48
C GLN A 88 -13.45 11.13 4.95
N PRO A 89 -14.49 11.94 5.28
CA PRO A 89 -14.69 12.47 6.64
C PRO A 89 -14.67 11.41 7.74
N LYS A 90 -15.41 10.30 7.55
CA LYS A 90 -15.47 9.20 8.53
C LYS A 90 -14.17 8.40 8.63
N ILE A 91 -13.44 8.26 7.53
CA ILE A 91 -12.14 7.57 7.51
C ILE A 91 -11.09 8.42 8.19
N LYS A 92 -11.05 9.72 7.87
CA LYS A 92 -10.18 10.70 8.51
C LYS A 92 -10.38 10.72 10.03
N GLU A 93 -11.63 10.86 10.46
CA GLU A 93 -12.00 10.84 11.88
C GLU A 93 -11.55 9.54 12.57
N TRP A 94 -11.72 8.38 11.92
CA TRP A 94 -11.24 7.11 12.45
C TRP A 94 -9.71 7.05 12.53
N ILE A 95 -8.97 7.51 11.52
CA ILE A 95 -7.50 7.50 11.53
C ILE A 95 -6.93 8.38 12.65
N GLU A 96 -7.60 9.49 12.97
CA GLU A 96 -7.24 10.37 14.08
C GLU A 96 -7.48 9.70 15.44
N LYS A 97 -8.59 8.95 15.58
CA LYS A 97 -9.00 8.31 16.85
C LYS A 97 -8.43 6.91 17.08
N ARG A 98 -8.06 6.17 16.02
CA ARG A 98 -7.66 4.76 16.13
C ARG A 98 -6.39 4.61 16.97
N PRO A 99 -6.26 3.55 17.79
CA PRO A 99 -5.06 3.29 18.57
C PRO A 99 -3.80 3.30 17.71
N LYS A 100 -2.75 3.99 18.18
CA LYS A 100 -1.43 3.90 17.56
C LYS A 100 -0.83 2.56 17.93
N THR A 101 -0.57 1.74 16.93
CA THR A 101 0.02 0.41 17.10
C THR A 101 1.36 0.35 16.38
N GLU A 102 2.34 -0.20 17.07
CA GLU A 102 3.58 -0.65 16.46
C GLU A 102 3.27 -2.00 15.79
N HIS A 103 3.65 -2.16 14.52
CA HIS A 103 3.66 -3.48 13.86
C HIS A 103 5.04 -3.73 13.25
#